data_AF-A0A4V1SZ45-F1
#
_entry.id   AF-A0A4V1SZ45-F1
#
_cell.length_a   1.000
_cell.length_b   1.000
_cell.length_c   1.000
_cell.angle_alpha   90.00
_cell.angle_beta   90.00
_cell.angle_gamma   90.00
#
_symmetry.space_group_name_H-M   'P 1'
#
loop_
_entity.id
_entity.type
_entity.pdbx_description
1 polymer ?
#
loop_
_entity_poly.entity_id
_entity_poly.type
_entity_poly.pdbx_seq_one_letter_code
_entity_poly.pdbx_strand_id
1 'polypeptide(L)'
;ITMDEYVKAKTFTVKDPDNDTYVKFENAYILDRYRPKPYFITGDDGQKKRMDLYNLIAKEGLQQLGLMIFYTNEKGKHYQALLPNQTADGKVWERYFEDIHAIDKEEKNFVLKLSYVLSREFSYQVYKNINGGKNMKDEAGTYGSDICFPGTDLVTMANGSQKMMSLVKPGDQVLSINPKTKQTTIVKVKELAVHEAKNYALTRLVLISAEEKNTDKNSINLSAKVLEATPNHPMTTKSGLKKIGETEIGEQVLCYNEAKKAYETFTILDKTEKAGGVQKVYNIVAGGGNTLMMNGVMVMQK
;
A
#
# COMPACT_ATOMS: atom_id res chain seq x y z
N ILE A 1 25.43 0.07 -25.60
CA ILE A 1 24.60 0.33 -26.80
C ILE A 1 25.40 1.18 -27.78
N THR A 2 25.33 0.89 -29.08
CA THR A 2 25.94 1.68 -30.16
C THR A 2 24.99 2.79 -30.63
N MET A 3 25.48 3.73 -31.45
CA MET A 3 24.63 4.80 -31.99
C MET A 3 23.54 4.25 -32.92
N ASP A 4 23.84 3.25 -33.74
CA ASP A 4 22.86 2.64 -34.64
C ASP A 4 21.76 1.90 -33.86
N GLU A 5 22.15 1.17 -32.82
CA GLU A 5 21.21 0.53 -31.88
C GLU A 5 20.33 1.56 -31.18
N TYR A 6 20.92 2.68 -30.75
CA TYR A 6 20.22 3.77 -30.08
C TYR A 6 19.15 4.39 -30.99
N VAL A 7 19.54 4.78 -32.20
CA VAL A 7 18.62 5.37 -33.19
C VAL A 7 17.52 4.38 -33.57
N LYS A 8 17.87 3.11 -33.78
CA LYS A 8 16.90 2.06 -34.13
C LYS A 8 15.92 1.78 -32.99
N ALA A 9 16.39 1.62 -31.76
CA ALA A 9 15.52 1.32 -30.63
C ALA A 9 14.51 2.44 -30.37
N LYS A 10 14.91 3.70 -30.60
CA LYS A 10 14.03 4.87 -30.45
C LYS A 10 12.87 4.96 -31.45
N THR A 11 12.89 4.22 -32.55
CA THR A 11 11.76 4.20 -33.50
C THR A 11 10.67 3.23 -33.08
N PHE A 12 10.97 2.32 -32.15
CA PHE A 12 10.03 1.30 -31.71
C PHE A 12 9.02 1.86 -30.70
N THR A 13 7.74 1.56 -30.91
CA THR A 13 6.64 1.94 -30.02
C THR A 13 6.01 0.70 -29.40
N VAL A 14 5.68 0.79 -28.11
CA VAL A 14 4.84 -0.21 -27.44
C VAL A 14 3.38 0.15 -27.72
N LYS A 15 2.61 -0.79 -28.27
CA LYS A 15 1.23 -0.53 -28.69
C LYS A 15 0.30 -0.37 -27.51
N ASP A 16 0.43 -1.25 -26.52
CA ASP A 16 -0.37 -1.24 -25.30
C ASP A 16 0.53 -1.29 -24.07
N PRO A 17 0.99 -0.14 -23.55
CA PRO A 17 1.82 -0.08 -22.35
C PRO A 17 1.14 -0.58 -21.07
N ASP A 18 -0.11 -1.03 -21.08
CA ASP A 18 -0.73 -1.70 -19.95
C ASP A 18 -0.52 -3.22 -20.03
N ASN A 19 -0.67 -3.80 -21.23
CA ASN A 19 -0.60 -5.26 -21.44
C ASN A 19 0.76 -5.75 -21.99
N ASP A 20 1.42 -4.95 -22.82
CA ASP A 20 2.68 -5.29 -23.49
C ASP A 20 3.86 -5.10 -22.53
N THR A 21 3.99 -6.03 -21.58
CA THR A 21 5.06 -6.00 -20.57
C THR A 21 6.38 -6.57 -21.08
N TYR A 22 6.36 -7.39 -22.13
CA TYR A 22 7.54 -8.04 -22.70
C TYR A 22 7.39 -8.11 -24.22
N VAL A 23 8.14 -7.28 -24.94
CA VAL A 23 7.98 -7.10 -26.38
C VAL A 23 9.27 -7.39 -27.11
N LYS A 24 9.22 -8.25 -28.12
CA LYS A 24 10.35 -8.52 -29.01
C LYS A 24 10.19 -7.69 -30.28
N PHE A 25 11.28 -7.08 -30.73
CA PHE A 25 11.28 -6.33 -31.98
C PHE A 25 12.56 -6.56 -32.78
N GLU A 26 12.44 -6.42 -34.11
CA GLU A 26 13.54 -6.60 -35.07
C GLU A 26 14.26 -7.97 -34.96
N ASN A 27 13.64 -8.96 -34.33
CA ASN A 27 14.24 -10.26 -33.95
C ASN A 27 15.55 -10.19 -33.14
N ALA A 28 15.99 -9.00 -32.72
CA ALA A 28 17.29 -8.74 -32.12
C ALA A 28 17.17 -8.11 -30.72
N TYR A 29 16.04 -7.47 -30.40
CA TYR A 29 15.90 -6.72 -29.15
C TYR A 29 14.63 -7.12 -28.40
N ILE A 30 14.68 -6.89 -27.09
CA ILE A 30 13.58 -7.08 -26.15
C ILE A 30 13.39 -5.78 -25.38
N LEU A 31 12.14 -5.33 -25.27
CA LEU A 31 11.71 -4.40 -24.24
C LEU A 31 11.02 -5.19 -23.12
N ASP A 32 11.63 -5.21 -21.95
CA ASP A 32 11.06 -5.85 -20.75
C ASP A 32 10.67 -4.78 -19.74
N ARG A 33 9.40 -4.76 -19.31
CA ARG A 33 8.87 -3.68 -18.48
C ARG A 33 9.59 -3.68 -17.14
N TYR A 34 10.27 -2.56 -16.87
CA TYR A 34 11.13 -2.42 -15.72
C TYR A 34 10.33 -2.48 -14.39
N ARG A 35 9.09 -1.96 -14.38
CA ARG A 35 8.15 -2.02 -13.24
C ARG A 35 6.74 -2.39 -13.70
N PRO A 36 5.96 -3.16 -12.92
CA PRO A 36 4.60 -3.54 -13.36
C PRO A 36 3.64 -2.37 -13.52
N LYS A 37 3.79 -1.33 -12.69
CA LYS A 37 2.95 -0.14 -12.71
C LYS A 37 3.72 1.04 -13.31
N PRO A 38 3.09 1.85 -14.17
CA PRO A 38 3.68 3.10 -14.62
C PRO A 38 3.83 4.09 -13.47
N TYR A 39 4.65 5.10 -13.71
CA TYR A 39 4.67 6.30 -12.91
C TYR A 39 3.57 7.24 -13.35
N PHE A 40 2.75 7.69 -12.40
CA PHE A 40 1.89 8.84 -12.59
C PHE A 40 2.49 10.04 -11.86
N ILE A 41 2.66 11.14 -12.60
CA ILE A 41 3.28 12.37 -12.11
C ILE A 41 2.25 13.47 -12.25
N THR A 42 1.88 14.07 -11.13
CA THR A 42 1.05 15.28 -11.10
C THR A 42 1.95 16.39 -10.56
N GLY A 43 2.32 17.33 -11.43
CA GLY A 43 3.14 18.48 -11.06
C GLY A 43 2.33 19.56 -10.36
N ASP A 44 2.96 20.72 -10.18
CA ASP A 44 2.33 21.97 -9.74
C ASP A 44 1.22 22.45 -10.68
N ASP A 45 1.26 22.04 -11.95
CA ASP A 45 0.21 22.29 -12.94
C ASP A 45 -1.06 21.43 -12.79
N GLY A 46 -1.08 20.50 -11.82
CA GLY A 46 -2.23 19.64 -11.54
C GLY A 46 -2.54 18.61 -12.64
N GLN A 47 -1.74 18.55 -13.71
CA GLN A 47 -2.00 17.67 -14.85
C GLN A 47 -1.27 16.34 -14.69
N LYS A 48 -2.04 15.25 -14.71
CA LYS A 48 -1.55 13.89 -14.54
C LYS A 48 -0.89 13.38 -15.82
N LYS A 49 0.40 13.08 -15.75
CA LYS A 49 1.19 12.46 -16.83
C LYS A 49 1.59 11.04 -16.47
N ARG A 50 1.84 10.23 -17.48
CA ARG A 50 2.21 8.81 -17.35
C ARG A 50 3.62 8.60 -17.89
N MET A 51 4.42 7.81 -17.19
CA MET A 51 5.75 7.38 -17.64
C MET A 51 5.93 5.88 -17.43
N ASP A 52 6.19 5.16 -18.51
CA ASP A 52 6.47 3.73 -18.52
C ASP A 52 7.95 3.51 -18.84
N LEU A 53 8.59 2.61 -18.08
CA LEU A 53 10.01 2.31 -18.18
C LEU A 53 10.20 0.86 -18.63
N TYR A 54 11.05 0.64 -19.62
CA TYR A 54 11.39 -0.66 -20.16
C TYR A 54 12.91 -0.85 -20.24
N ASN A 55 13.40 -1.99 -19.77
CA ASN A 55 14.76 -2.42 -20.07
C ASN A 55 14.86 -2.73 -21.56
N LEU A 56 15.78 -2.07 -22.25
CA LEU A 56 16.19 -2.45 -23.59
C LEU A 56 17.27 -3.52 -23.48
N ILE A 57 17.00 -4.71 -24.00
CA ILE A 57 17.86 -5.88 -23.88
C ILE A 57 18.20 -6.41 -25.26
N ALA A 58 19.49 -6.65 -25.52
CA ALA A 58 19.94 -7.41 -26.68
C ALA A 58 19.52 -8.88 -26.50
N LYS A 59 18.81 -9.45 -27.48
CA LYS A 59 18.39 -10.86 -27.44
C LYS A 59 19.60 -11.80 -27.41
N GLU A 60 20.65 -11.45 -28.12
CA GLU A 60 21.93 -12.13 -28.05
C GLU A 60 22.65 -11.74 -26.74
N GLY A 61 23.04 -12.74 -25.94
CA GLY A 61 23.72 -12.53 -24.66
C GLY A 61 22.85 -11.95 -23.53
N LEU A 62 21.59 -11.57 -23.78
CA LEU A 62 20.66 -10.98 -22.81
C LEU A 62 21.24 -9.74 -22.10
N GLN A 63 22.08 -8.98 -22.80
CA GLN A 63 22.71 -7.79 -22.24
C GLN A 63 21.72 -6.63 -22.18
N GLN A 64 21.59 -6.00 -21.02
CA GLN A 64 20.84 -4.75 -20.90
C GLN A 64 21.63 -3.60 -21.55
N LEU A 65 21.06 -3.02 -22.59
CA LEU A 65 21.64 -1.95 -23.41
C LEU A 65 21.28 -0.54 -22.90
N GLY A 66 20.14 -0.40 -22.23
CA GLY A 66 19.65 0.88 -21.71
C GLY A 66 18.25 0.78 -21.12
N LEU A 67 17.63 1.93 -20.88
CA LEU A 67 16.27 2.07 -20.37
C LEU A 67 15.46 2.95 -21.33
N MET A 68 14.48 2.33 -22.00
CA MET A 68 13.52 3.01 -22.87
C MET A 68 12.41 3.64 -22.02
N ILE A 69 12.15 4.91 -22.26
CA ILE A 69 11.20 5.75 -21.53
C ILE A 69 10.07 6.11 -22.48
N PHE A 70 8.85 5.73 -22.15
CA PHE A 70 7.65 6.18 -22.83
C PHE A 70 6.90 7.15 -21.92
N TYR A 71 6.66 8.36 -22.41
CA TYR A 71 5.96 9.40 -21.68
C TYR A 71 4.68 9.79 -22.42
N THR A 72 3.57 9.88 -21.69
CA THR A 72 2.27 10.30 -22.21
C THR A 72 1.77 11.48 -21.39
N ASN A 73 1.54 12.61 -22.04
CA ASN A 73 0.99 13.80 -21.38
C ASN A 73 -0.54 13.73 -21.26
N GLU A 74 -1.13 14.75 -20.64
CA GLU A 74 -2.57 14.85 -20.40
C GLU A 74 -3.42 14.90 -21.67
N LYS A 75 -2.83 15.31 -22.80
CA LYS A 75 -3.47 15.35 -24.12
C LYS A 75 -3.33 14.03 -24.89
N GLY A 76 -2.69 13.03 -24.30
CA GLY A 76 -2.38 11.77 -24.97
C GLY A 76 -1.22 11.87 -25.97
N LYS A 77 -0.46 12.97 -25.99
CA LYS A 77 0.75 13.07 -26.83
C LYS A 77 1.85 12.21 -26.22
N HIS A 78 2.50 11.42 -27.07
CA HIS A 78 3.57 10.50 -26.69
C HIS A 78 4.95 11.07 -27.00
N TYR A 79 5.87 10.87 -26.06
CA TYR A 79 7.27 11.22 -26.18
C TYR A 79 8.13 10.03 -25.76
N GLN A 80 9.31 9.91 -26.35
CA GLN A 80 10.20 8.77 -26.12
C GLN A 80 11.64 9.20 -25.96
N ALA A 81 12.31 8.66 -24.95
CA ALA A 81 13.72 8.84 -24.72
C ALA A 81 14.37 7.49 -24.38
N LEU A 82 15.65 7.33 -24.72
CA LEU A 82 16.40 6.13 -24.41
C LEU A 82 17.59 6.51 -23.54
N LEU A 83 17.53 6.18 -22.25
CA LEU A 83 18.66 6.36 -21.35
C LEU A 83 19.70 5.27 -21.63
N PRO A 84 20.94 5.62 -22.06
CA PRO A 84 21.98 4.63 -22.33
C PRO A 84 22.44 3.93 -21.05
N ASN A 85 22.97 2.72 -21.17
CA ASN A 85 23.66 2.07 -20.07
C ASN A 85 25.05 2.71 -19.80
N GLN A 86 25.64 2.42 -18.64
CA GLN A 86 26.94 2.98 -18.23
C GLN A 86 28.10 2.64 -19.18
N THR A 87 27.98 1.60 -19.99
CA THR A 87 29.01 1.16 -20.95
C THR A 87 28.88 1.81 -22.31
N ALA A 88 27.90 2.69 -22.52
CA ALA A 88 27.70 3.39 -23.79
C ALA A 88 28.80 4.44 -24.04
N ASP A 89 29.13 4.66 -25.31
CA ASP A 89 30.06 5.69 -25.73
C ASP A 89 29.54 7.10 -25.39
N GLY A 90 30.45 8.05 -25.13
CA GLY A 90 30.11 9.43 -24.79
C GLY A 90 29.19 10.11 -25.82
N LYS A 91 29.36 9.80 -27.11
CA LYS A 91 28.50 10.36 -28.18
C LYS A 91 27.04 9.92 -28.05
N VAL A 92 26.79 8.72 -27.53
CA VAL A 92 25.42 8.22 -27.28
C VAL A 92 24.80 8.97 -26.11
N TRP A 93 25.59 9.26 -25.07
CA TRP A 93 25.16 10.10 -23.95
C TRP A 93 24.86 11.54 -24.36
N GLU A 94 25.70 12.14 -25.21
CA GLU A 94 25.46 13.45 -25.80
C GLU A 94 24.15 13.45 -26.60
N ARG A 95 23.92 12.41 -27.41
CA ARG A 95 22.67 12.29 -28.15
C ARG A 95 21.44 12.14 -27.24
N TYR A 96 21.55 11.37 -26.17
CA TYR A 96 20.49 11.29 -25.15
C TYR A 96 20.18 12.65 -24.53
N PHE A 97 21.22 13.42 -24.18
CA PHE A 97 21.05 14.78 -23.66
C PHE A 97 20.32 15.70 -24.64
N GLU A 98 20.73 15.69 -25.92
CA GLU A 98 20.06 16.45 -26.98
C GLU A 98 18.58 16.06 -27.13
N ASP A 99 18.29 14.75 -27.10
CA ASP A 99 16.94 14.23 -27.27
C ASP A 99 16.00 14.66 -26.13
N ILE A 100 16.43 14.55 -24.86
CA ILE A 100 15.60 14.98 -23.73
C ILE A 100 15.44 16.50 -23.70
N HIS A 101 16.45 17.25 -24.14
CA HIS A 101 16.37 18.70 -24.27
C HIS A 101 15.40 19.12 -25.38
N ALA A 102 15.39 18.42 -26.51
CA ALA A 102 14.43 18.65 -27.59
C ALA A 102 12.98 18.38 -27.12
N ILE A 103 12.76 17.31 -26.36
CA ILE A 103 11.44 17.02 -25.77
C ILE A 103 11.03 18.12 -24.80
N ASP A 104 11.94 18.59 -23.93
CA ASP A 104 11.63 19.61 -22.92
C ASP A 104 11.21 20.96 -23.52
N LYS A 105 11.69 21.29 -24.73
CA LYS A 105 11.23 22.45 -25.50
C LYS A 105 9.77 22.35 -25.92
N GLU A 106 9.26 21.13 -26.15
CA GLU A 106 7.87 20.89 -26.55
C GLU A 106 6.95 20.56 -25.37
N GLU A 107 7.46 19.81 -24.40
CA GLU A 107 6.78 19.37 -23.19
C GLU A 107 7.48 20.02 -22.00
N LYS A 108 6.91 21.12 -21.53
CA LYS A 108 7.46 21.93 -20.44
C LYS A 108 7.83 21.04 -19.24
N ASN A 109 9.04 21.21 -18.71
CA ASN A 109 9.53 20.49 -17.53
C ASN A 109 9.61 18.96 -17.70
N PHE A 110 9.69 18.45 -18.93
CA PHE A 110 9.93 17.03 -19.20
C PHE A 110 11.18 16.54 -18.47
N VAL A 111 12.31 17.26 -18.57
CA VAL A 111 13.58 16.85 -17.93
C VAL A 111 13.43 16.79 -16.41
N LEU A 112 12.71 17.74 -15.81
CA LEU A 112 12.43 17.74 -14.37
C LEU A 112 11.62 16.51 -13.96
N LYS A 113 10.55 16.18 -14.69
CA LYS A 113 9.69 15.01 -14.43
C LYS A 113 10.46 13.70 -14.61
N LEU A 114 11.28 13.61 -15.65
CA LEU A 114 12.16 12.47 -15.89
C LEU A 114 13.16 12.30 -14.75
N SER A 115 13.82 13.39 -14.34
CA SER A 115 14.77 13.39 -13.23
C SER A 115 14.13 12.94 -11.92
N TYR A 116 12.89 13.36 -11.64
CA TYR A 116 12.13 12.89 -10.48
C TYR A 116 11.91 11.37 -10.51
N VAL A 117 11.46 10.82 -11.63
CA VAL A 117 11.24 9.37 -11.78
C VAL A 117 12.55 8.60 -11.65
N LEU A 118 13.61 9.04 -12.34
CA LEU A 118 14.93 8.40 -12.27
C LEU A 118 15.54 8.50 -10.86
N SER A 119 15.30 9.58 -10.12
CA SER A 119 15.74 9.72 -8.72
C SER A 119 15.05 8.71 -7.80
N ARG A 120 13.75 8.44 -8.02
CA ARG A 120 13.04 7.38 -7.31
C ARG A 120 13.59 5.99 -7.63
N GLU A 121 13.98 5.77 -8.88
CA GLU A 121 14.60 4.51 -9.28
C GLU A 121 16.01 4.33 -8.73
N PHE A 122 16.82 5.38 -8.77
CA PHE A 122 18.13 5.39 -8.15
C PHE A 122 18.02 5.08 -6.65
N SER A 123 17.13 5.77 -5.93
CA SER A 123 16.85 5.52 -4.52
C SER A 123 16.39 4.08 -4.27
N TYR A 124 15.51 3.54 -5.12
CA TYR A 124 15.08 2.15 -5.05
C TYR A 124 16.22 1.15 -5.22
N GLN A 125 17.13 1.38 -6.19
CA GLN A 125 18.27 0.51 -6.42
C GLN A 125 19.29 0.58 -5.28
N VAL A 126 19.57 1.78 -4.75
CA VAL A 126 20.42 1.97 -3.56
C VAL A 126 19.83 1.20 -2.37
N TYR A 127 18.53 1.36 -2.13
CA TYR A 127 17.82 0.62 -1.08
C TYR A 127 17.92 -0.89 -1.27
N LYS A 128 17.65 -1.40 -2.47
CA LYS A 128 17.75 -2.83 -2.80
C LYS A 128 19.16 -3.36 -2.56
N ASN A 129 20.19 -2.62 -2.95
CA ASN A 129 21.58 -3.01 -2.77
C ASN A 129 21.97 -3.05 -1.28
N ILE A 130 21.55 -2.07 -0.48
CA ILE A 130 21.79 -2.05 0.97
C ILE A 130 21.09 -3.23 1.66
N ASN A 131 19.90 -3.63 1.18
CA ASN A 131 19.10 -4.71 1.76
C ASN A 131 19.33 -6.09 1.10
N GLY A 132 20.52 -6.31 0.52
CA GLY A 132 20.92 -7.62 0.01
C GLY A 132 20.12 -8.11 -1.20
N GLY A 133 19.61 -7.19 -2.03
CA GLY A 133 18.90 -7.54 -3.27
C GLY A 133 17.40 -7.80 -3.10
N LYS A 134 16.81 -7.61 -1.90
CA LYS A 134 15.37 -7.79 -1.68
C LYS A 134 14.55 -6.72 -2.40
N ASN A 135 13.50 -7.13 -3.12
CA ASN A 135 12.64 -6.21 -3.87
C ASN A 135 11.61 -5.56 -2.94
N MET A 136 11.31 -4.27 -3.13
CA MET A 136 10.23 -3.60 -2.37
C MET A 136 8.86 -4.25 -2.55
N LYS A 137 8.61 -5.10 -3.55
CA LYS A 137 7.33 -5.84 -3.63
C LYS A 137 7.14 -6.79 -2.45
N ASP A 138 8.23 -7.28 -1.87
CA ASP A 138 8.19 -8.11 -0.69
C ASP A 138 7.96 -7.27 0.58
N GLU A 139 8.07 -5.94 0.48
CA GLU A 139 7.98 -4.95 1.57
C GLU A 139 6.85 -3.92 1.41
N ALA A 140 6.23 -3.81 0.23
CA ALA A 140 5.09 -2.96 -0.05
C ALA A 140 3.83 -3.73 0.33
N GLY A 141 3.08 -3.19 1.30
CA GLY A 141 1.82 -3.77 1.73
C GLY A 141 0.90 -4.08 0.55
N THR A 142 0.45 -5.32 0.44
CA THR A 142 -0.58 -5.75 -0.49
C THR A 142 -1.91 -5.26 0.07
N TYR A 143 -2.55 -4.33 -0.64
CA TYR A 143 -3.90 -3.89 -0.35
C TYR A 143 -4.87 -4.93 -0.93
N GLY A 144 -5.20 -5.95 -0.13
CA GLY A 144 -6.25 -6.90 -0.49
C GLY A 144 -7.62 -6.21 -0.54
N SER A 145 -8.53 -6.74 -1.36
CA SER A 145 -9.96 -6.34 -1.32
C SER A 145 -10.67 -6.87 -0.08
N ASP A 146 -10.06 -7.81 0.63
CA ASP A 146 -10.61 -8.48 1.81
C ASP A 146 -10.39 -7.63 3.07
N ILE A 147 -11.38 -7.64 3.96
CA ILE A 147 -11.33 -6.94 5.25
C ILE A 147 -10.88 -7.92 6.33
N CYS A 148 -9.67 -7.77 6.85
CA CYS A 148 -9.03 -8.80 7.68
C CYS A 148 -8.22 -8.22 8.84
N PHE A 149 -7.84 -9.12 9.76
CA PHE A 149 -7.00 -8.86 10.94
C PHE A 149 -5.75 -9.76 10.93
N PRO A 150 -4.66 -9.35 11.58
CA PRO A 150 -3.53 -10.23 11.87
C PRO A 150 -3.94 -11.42 12.75
N GLY A 151 -3.24 -12.55 12.63
CA GLY A 151 -3.54 -13.75 13.42
C GLY A 151 -3.28 -13.62 14.93
N THR A 152 -2.50 -12.61 15.31
CA THR A 152 -2.12 -12.25 16.70
C THR A 152 -3.16 -11.39 17.40
N ASP A 153 -4.08 -10.77 16.65
CA ASP A 153 -5.15 -9.99 17.25
C ASP A 153 -6.10 -10.88 18.05
N LEU A 154 -6.71 -10.32 19.09
CA LEU A 154 -7.53 -11.01 20.07
C LEU A 154 -8.99 -10.68 19.85
N VAL A 155 -9.83 -11.68 19.59
CA VAL A 155 -11.28 -11.53 19.59
C VAL A 155 -11.82 -11.71 21.01
N THR A 156 -12.77 -10.88 21.41
CA THR A 156 -13.50 -11.07 22.67
C THR A 156 -14.54 -12.17 22.53
N MET A 157 -14.40 -13.21 23.34
CA MET A 157 -15.29 -14.36 23.41
C MET A 157 -16.56 -14.03 24.22
N ALA A 158 -17.60 -14.86 24.10
CA ALA A 158 -18.87 -14.68 24.79
C ALA A 158 -18.76 -14.58 26.33
N ASN A 159 -17.78 -15.24 26.93
CA ASN A 159 -17.51 -15.20 28.37
C ASN A 159 -16.61 -14.01 28.79
N GLY A 160 -16.29 -13.09 27.88
CA GLY A 160 -15.40 -11.96 28.11
C GLY A 160 -13.91 -12.30 28.05
N SER A 161 -13.53 -13.58 27.90
CA SER A 161 -12.14 -13.96 27.64
C SER A 161 -11.70 -13.54 26.23
N GLN A 162 -10.39 -13.58 25.99
CA GLN A 162 -9.79 -13.25 24.71
C GLN A 162 -9.22 -14.50 24.04
N LYS A 163 -9.38 -14.60 22.72
CA LYS A 163 -8.79 -15.67 21.91
C LYS A 163 -8.09 -15.08 20.69
N MET A 164 -6.90 -15.56 20.37
CA MET A 164 -6.20 -15.14 19.14
C MET A 164 -7.02 -15.50 17.90
N MET A 165 -7.06 -14.59 16.92
CA MET A 165 -7.78 -14.75 15.66
C MET A 165 -7.39 -16.03 14.93
N SER A 166 -6.09 -16.37 14.94
CA SER A 166 -5.56 -17.59 14.34
C SER A 166 -6.06 -18.89 15.00
N LEU A 167 -6.62 -18.82 16.21
CA LEU A 167 -7.12 -19.96 16.99
C LEU A 167 -8.64 -20.04 17.06
N VAL A 168 -9.36 -19.06 16.48
CA VAL A 168 -10.82 -19.08 16.40
C VAL A 168 -11.27 -20.24 15.51
N LYS A 169 -12.38 -20.88 15.88
CA LYS A 169 -12.92 -22.03 15.13
C LYS A 169 -14.41 -21.84 14.84
N PRO A 170 -14.92 -22.42 13.75
CA PRO A 170 -16.36 -22.59 13.57
C PRO A 170 -16.99 -23.18 14.82
N GLY A 171 -18.10 -22.58 15.25
CA GLY A 171 -18.81 -22.95 16.46
C GLY A 171 -18.44 -22.15 17.71
N ASP A 172 -17.30 -21.44 17.71
CA ASP A 172 -16.97 -20.50 18.78
C ASP A 172 -18.05 -19.43 18.93
N GLN A 173 -18.18 -18.91 20.15
CA GLN A 173 -19.10 -17.83 20.47
C GLN A 173 -18.33 -16.57 20.81
N VAL A 174 -18.55 -15.51 20.03
CA VAL A 174 -17.89 -14.21 20.16
C VAL A 174 -18.87 -13.11 20.53
N LEU A 175 -18.34 -12.00 21.03
CA LEU A 175 -19.13 -10.87 21.47
C LEU A 175 -19.34 -9.86 20.32
N SER A 176 -20.60 -9.57 20.03
CA SER A 176 -21.04 -8.46 19.18
C SER A 176 -21.60 -7.36 20.08
N ILE A 177 -21.45 -6.10 19.68
CA ILE A 177 -21.98 -4.95 20.41
C ILE A 177 -22.76 -4.01 19.50
N ASN A 178 -23.96 -3.61 19.93
CA ASN A 178 -24.69 -2.57 19.23
C ASN A 178 -24.04 -1.20 19.54
N PRO A 179 -23.52 -0.46 18.55
CA PRO A 179 -22.81 0.79 18.79
C PRO A 179 -23.70 1.89 19.40
N LYS A 180 -25.02 1.84 19.19
CA LYS A 180 -25.96 2.85 19.68
C LYS A 180 -26.42 2.55 21.11
N THR A 181 -26.83 1.31 21.36
CA THR A 181 -27.39 0.91 22.67
C THR A 181 -26.33 0.40 23.64
N LYS A 182 -25.12 0.12 23.15
CA LYS A 182 -24.01 -0.55 23.87
C LYS A 182 -24.38 -1.92 24.44
N GLN A 183 -25.50 -2.49 24.00
CA GLN A 183 -25.92 -3.83 24.40
C GLN A 183 -25.09 -4.86 23.65
N THR A 184 -24.61 -5.86 24.39
CA THR A 184 -23.85 -6.98 23.85
C THR A 184 -24.76 -8.13 23.47
N THR A 185 -24.45 -8.79 22.35
CA THR A 185 -25.08 -10.03 21.94
C THR A 185 -24.01 -11.08 21.69
N ILE A 186 -24.35 -12.34 21.93
CA ILE A 186 -23.47 -13.47 21.64
C ILE A 186 -23.78 -13.97 20.23
N VAL A 187 -22.76 -14.09 19.40
CA VAL A 187 -22.89 -14.56 18.02
C VAL A 187 -21.97 -15.76 17.79
N LYS A 188 -22.47 -16.75 17.03
CA LYS A 188 -21.74 -17.98 16.72
C LYS A 188 -20.90 -17.78 15.46
N VAL A 189 -19.62 -18.13 15.50
CA VAL A 189 -18.73 -18.15 14.34
C VAL A 189 -19.19 -19.26 13.40
N LYS A 190 -19.55 -18.91 12.16
CA LYS A 190 -19.85 -19.89 11.09
C LYS A 190 -18.57 -20.38 10.44
N GLU A 191 -17.66 -19.46 10.16
CA GLU A 191 -16.42 -19.72 9.43
C GLU A 191 -15.33 -18.74 9.88
N LEU A 192 -14.10 -19.22 9.89
CA LEU A 192 -12.91 -18.38 9.93
C LEU A 192 -12.30 -18.36 8.52
N ALA A 193 -12.47 -17.26 7.80
CA ALA A 193 -11.84 -17.06 6.51
C ALA A 193 -10.36 -16.77 6.72
N VAL A 194 -9.49 -17.56 6.07
CA VAL A 194 -8.03 -17.45 6.16
C VAL A 194 -7.49 -17.10 4.78
N HIS A 195 -6.76 -15.99 4.67
CA HIS A 195 -6.12 -15.60 3.43
C HIS A 195 -4.64 -16.00 3.45
N GLU A 196 -4.13 -16.38 2.27
CA GLU A 196 -2.75 -16.85 2.09
C GLU A 196 -1.71 -15.85 2.59
N ALA A 197 -0.57 -16.37 3.04
CA ALA A 197 0.48 -15.53 3.60
C ALA A 197 1.03 -14.58 2.53
N LYS A 198 0.84 -13.28 2.73
CA LYS A 198 1.35 -12.20 1.87
C LYS A 198 1.79 -11.04 2.74
N ASN A 199 2.55 -10.11 2.18
CA ASN A 199 2.90 -8.91 2.91
C ASN A 199 1.74 -7.92 2.90
N TYR A 200 0.72 -8.12 3.73
CA TYR A 200 -0.47 -7.26 3.76
C TYR A 200 -0.14 -5.87 4.35
N ALA A 201 -0.73 -4.82 3.77
CA ALA A 201 -0.75 -3.51 4.43
C ALA A 201 -1.63 -3.61 5.68
N LEU A 202 -1.17 -3.04 6.79
CA LEU A 202 -1.93 -2.92 8.03
C LEU A 202 -1.95 -1.47 8.49
N THR A 203 -3.15 -1.01 8.86
CA THR A 203 -3.33 0.21 9.62
C THR A 203 -3.34 -0.15 11.09
N ARG A 204 -2.44 0.45 11.86
CA ARG A 204 -2.37 0.36 13.32
C ARG A 204 -2.93 1.64 13.94
N LEU A 205 -3.88 1.49 14.84
CA LEU A 205 -4.43 2.58 15.65
C LEU A 205 -3.99 2.42 17.11
N VAL A 206 -3.57 3.51 17.74
CA VAL A 206 -3.46 3.63 19.20
C VAL A 206 -4.62 4.50 19.67
N LEU A 207 -5.51 3.93 20.49
CA LEU A 207 -6.67 4.61 21.04
C LEU A 207 -6.49 4.85 22.53
N ILE A 208 -6.88 6.02 23.02
CA ILE A 208 -6.75 6.40 24.43
C ILE A 208 -8.07 6.88 25.03
N SER A 209 -8.26 6.61 26.32
CA SER A 209 -9.25 7.26 27.19
C SER A 209 -8.49 7.87 28.36
N ALA A 210 -8.77 9.13 28.67
CA ALA A 210 -8.14 9.89 29.74
C ALA A 210 -9.21 10.37 30.72
N GLU A 211 -9.01 10.06 32.00
CA GLU A 211 -9.93 10.46 33.07
C GLU A 211 -9.17 11.15 34.19
N GLU A 212 -9.54 12.39 34.47
CA GLU A 212 -9.08 13.10 35.66
C GLU A 212 -9.79 12.57 36.91
N LYS A 213 -9.00 12.18 37.90
CA LYS A 213 -9.49 11.98 39.26
C LYS A 213 -9.26 13.26 40.05
N ASN A 214 -10.35 13.97 40.34
CA ASN A 214 -10.38 15.03 41.34
C ASN A 214 -10.28 14.42 42.74
N THR A 215 -9.06 14.02 43.08
CA THR A 215 -8.59 13.80 44.45
C THR A 215 -7.53 14.87 44.72
N ASP A 216 -7.14 15.10 45.99
CA ASP A 216 -6.17 16.13 46.43
C ASP A 216 -4.80 16.14 45.70
N LYS A 217 -4.58 15.17 44.80
CA LYS A 217 -3.53 15.16 43.78
C LYS A 217 -4.19 15.01 42.41
N ASN A 218 -4.01 16.01 41.53
CA ASN A 218 -4.41 15.94 40.13
C ASN A 218 -3.76 14.70 39.49
N SER A 219 -4.54 13.64 39.30
CA SER A 219 -4.08 12.38 38.71
C SER A 219 -4.94 12.05 37.50
N ILE A 220 -4.28 11.62 36.42
CA ILE A 220 -4.94 11.24 35.16
C ILE A 220 -4.77 9.73 35.00
N ASN A 221 -5.90 9.03 34.89
CA ASN A 221 -5.92 7.64 34.50
C ASN A 221 -5.98 7.55 32.97
N LEU A 222 -4.95 6.96 32.37
CA LEU A 222 -4.89 6.68 30.93
C LEU A 222 -5.16 5.20 30.69
N SER A 223 -6.14 4.92 29.84
CA SER A 223 -6.37 3.59 29.27
C SER A 223 -6.02 3.62 27.79
N ALA A 224 -5.29 2.62 27.31
CA ALA A 224 -4.89 2.54 25.90
C ALA A 224 -5.31 1.21 25.28
N LYS A 225 -5.66 1.24 24.00
CA LYS A 225 -5.94 0.07 23.15
C LYS A 225 -5.16 0.18 21.85
N VAL A 226 -4.76 -0.96 21.31
CA VAL A 226 -4.08 -1.06 20.02
C VAL A 226 -4.87 -2.00 19.14
N LEU A 227 -5.19 -1.56 17.93
CA LEU A 227 -5.88 -2.35 16.91
C LEU A 227 -5.07 -2.31 15.62
N GLU A 228 -4.91 -3.47 14.98
CA GLU A 228 -4.31 -3.58 13.65
C GLU A 228 -5.30 -4.26 12.70
N ALA A 229 -5.57 -3.68 11.55
CA ALA A 229 -6.42 -4.31 10.54
C ALA A 229 -5.99 -3.87 9.13
N THR A 230 -6.48 -4.57 8.11
CA THR A 230 -6.26 -4.13 6.73
C THR A 230 -6.90 -2.74 6.51
N PRO A 231 -6.29 -1.83 5.71
CA PRO A 231 -6.75 -0.44 5.58
C PRO A 231 -8.21 -0.26 5.16
N ASN A 232 -8.78 -1.25 4.47
CA ASN A 232 -10.18 -1.26 4.02
C ASN A 232 -11.18 -1.71 5.10
N HIS A 233 -10.73 -2.14 6.29
CA HIS A 233 -11.60 -2.71 7.31
C HIS A 233 -12.60 -1.68 7.85
N PRO A 234 -13.92 -1.95 7.81
CA PRO A 234 -14.92 -0.99 8.24
C PRO A 234 -14.97 -0.81 9.77
N MET A 235 -15.10 0.44 10.19
CA MET A 235 -15.18 0.85 11.59
C MET A 235 -16.26 1.91 11.75
N THR A 236 -17.05 1.79 12.82
CA THR A 236 -17.95 2.87 13.22
C THR A 236 -17.20 3.80 14.15
N THR A 237 -17.07 5.05 13.73
CA THR A 237 -16.59 6.16 14.55
C THR A 237 -17.78 7.03 14.95
N LYS A 238 -17.56 8.00 15.84
CA LYS A 238 -18.59 9.01 16.17
C LYS A 238 -18.98 9.89 14.97
N SER A 239 -18.08 10.10 14.01
CA SER A 239 -18.35 10.86 12.78
C SER A 239 -19.05 10.00 11.71
N GLY A 240 -19.16 8.68 11.90
CA GLY A 240 -19.86 7.77 11.00
C GLY A 240 -19.05 6.51 10.65
N LEU A 241 -19.52 5.79 9.63
CA LEU A 241 -18.84 4.61 9.10
C LEU A 241 -17.64 5.04 8.24
N LYS A 242 -16.46 4.54 8.56
CA LYS A 242 -15.21 4.77 7.81
C LYS A 242 -14.42 3.48 7.68
N LYS A 243 -13.51 3.40 6.71
CA LYS A 243 -12.48 2.35 6.74
C LYS A 243 -11.40 2.73 7.73
N ILE A 244 -10.75 1.77 8.37
CA ILE A 244 -9.69 2.04 9.37
C ILE A 244 -8.56 2.91 8.77
N GLY A 245 -8.20 2.69 7.51
CA GLY A 245 -7.22 3.49 6.77
C GLY A 245 -7.68 4.91 6.43
N GLU A 246 -8.97 5.22 6.58
CA GLU A 246 -9.58 6.54 6.33
C GLU A 246 -9.94 7.27 7.64
N THR A 247 -9.69 6.65 8.81
CA THR A 247 -9.88 7.31 10.11
C THR A 247 -8.81 8.38 10.35
N GLU A 248 -9.13 9.37 11.18
CA GLU A 248 -8.24 10.49 11.50
C GLU A 248 -7.90 10.52 13.00
N ILE A 249 -6.73 11.09 13.33
CA ILE A 249 -6.37 11.38 14.73
C ILE A 249 -7.42 12.32 15.33
N GLY A 250 -7.84 12.04 16.56
CA GLY A 250 -8.91 12.77 17.24
C GLY A 250 -10.30 12.15 17.06
N GLU A 251 -10.49 11.22 16.12
CA GLU A 251 -11.77 10.50 16.00
C GLU A 251 -12.00 9.54 17.16
N GLN A 252 -13.27 9.25 17.44
CA GLN A 252 -13.70 8.48 18.60
C GLN A 252 -14.33 7.15 18.19
N VAL A 253 -13.90 6.07 18.86
CA VAL A 253 -14.30 4.68 18.58
C VAL A 253 -14.74 4.00 19.87
N LEU A 254 -15.78 3.17 19.81
CA LEU A 254 -16.26 2.42 20.97
C LEU A 254 -15.26 1.33 21.36
N CYS A 255 -14.80 1.34 22.60
CA CYS A 255 -13.86 0.38 23.18
C CYS A 255 -14.39 -0.14 24.52
N TYR A 256 -13.90 -1.30 24.93
CA TYR A 256 -14.10 -1.82 26.28
C TYR A 256 -13.05 -1.25 27.23
N ASN A 257 -13.52 -0.53 28.26
CA ASN A 257 -12.69 -0.08 29.37
C ASN A 257 -12.72 -1.14 30.49
N GLU A 258 -11.59 -1.79 30.73
CA GLU A 258 -11.44 -2.83 31.74
C GLU A 258 -11.60 -2.31 33.18
N ALA A 259 -11.11 -1.10 33.45
CA ALA A 259 -11.19 -0.49 34.79
C ALA A 259 -12.65 -0.19 35.18
N LYS A 260 -13.46 0.25 34.22
CA LYS A 260 -14.89 0.54 34.41
C LYS A 260 -15.81 -0.64 34.12
N LYS A 261 -15.29 -1.70 33.52
CA LYS A 261 -16.06 -2.82 32.97
C LYS A 261 -17.21 -2.36 32.07
N ALA A 262 -16.98 -1.33 31.27
CA ALA A 262 -18.00 -0.66 30.47
C ALA A 262 -17.49 -0.30 29.07
N TYR A 263 -18.42 -0.11 28.13
CA TYR A 263 -18.10 0.35 26.78
C TYR A 263 -18.17 1.87 26.69
N GLU A 264 -17.06 2.48 26.30
CA GLU A 264 -16.92 3.92 26.17
C GLU A 264 -16.09 4.30 24.95
N THR A 265 -16.13 5.58 24.60
CA THR A 265 -15.42 6.10 23.44
C THR A 265 -13.98 6.39 23.79
N PHE A 266 -13.05 5.80 23.05
CA PHE A 266 -11.63 6.16 23.08
C PHE A 266 -11.31 7.02 21.86
N THR A 267 -10.36 7.93 22.00
CA THR A 267 -9.90 8.82 20.95
C THR A 267 -8.67 8.21 20.25
N ILE A 268 -8.62 8.24 18.92
CA ILE A 268 -7.43 7.86 18.16
C ILE A 268 -6.33 8.88 18.43
N LEU A 269 -5.25 8.44 19.08
CA LEU A 269 -4.06 9.25 19.37
C LEU A 269 -3.03 9.15 18.25
N ASP A 270 -2.80 7.95 17.74
CA ASP A 270 -1.79 7.65 16.73
C ASP A 270 -2.35 6.69 15.68
N LYS A 271 -1.90 6.89 14.44
CA LYS A 271 -2.24 6.06 13.30
C LYS A 271 -1.01 5.88 12.44
N THR A 272 -0.66 4.63 12.19
CA THR A 272 0.41 4.27 11.27
C THR A 272 -0.11 3.26 10.25
N GLU A 273 0.30 3.41 9.00
CA GLU A 273 0.06 2.41 7.97
C GLU A 273 1.40 1.89 7.48
N LYS A 274 1.60 0.59 7.57
CA LYS A 274 2.85 -0.06 7.16
C LYS A 274 2.56 -1.44 6.61
N ALA A 275 3.53 -1.98 5.89
CA ALA A 275 3.50 -3.38 5.53
C ALA A 275 3.69 -4.23 6.80
N GLY A 276 2.79 -5.19 7.03
CA GLY A 276 2.77 -6.03 8.22
C GLY A 276 3.80 -7.16 8.21
N GLY A 277 4.56 -7.31 7.12
CA GLY A 277 5.37 -8.49 6.86
C GLY A 277 4.56 -9.62 6.23
N VAL A 278 5.24 -10.64 5.70
CA VAL A 278 4.59 -11.81 5.10
C VAL A 278 3.88 -12.62 6.18
N GLN A 279 2.56 -12.54 6.20
CA GLN A 279 1.73 -13.22 7.20
C GLN A 279 0.34 -13.56 6.63
N LYS A 280 -0.33 -14.53 7.25
CA LYS A 280 -1.75 -14.78 7.00
C LYS A 280 -2.59 -13.72 7.69
N VAL A 281 -3.72 -13.39 7.08
CA VAL A 281 -4.75 -12.52 7.69
C VAL A 281 -6.08 -13.26 7.74
N TYR A 282 -6.92 -12.86 8.69
CA TYR A 282 -8.07 -13.61 9.13
C TYR A 282 -9.32 -12.73 9.16
N ASN A 283 -10.47 -13.32 8.84
CA ASN A 283 -11.77 -12.67 9.02
C ASN A 283 -12.79 -13.66 9.59
N ILE A 284 -13.63 -13.18 10.51
CA ILE A 284 -14.71 -13.99 11.10
C ILE A 284 -15.99 -13.76 10.30
N VAL A 285 -16.60 -14.85 9.86
CA VAL A 285 -17.98 -14.85 9.35
C VAL A 285 -18.87 -15.35 10.48
N ALA A 286 -19.62 -14.46 11.12
CA ALA A 286 -20.53 -14.84 12.19
C ALA A 286 -21.96 -15.11 11.69
N GLY A 287 -22.73 -15.85 12.47
CA GLY A 287 -24.11 -16.20 12.15
C GLY A 287 -25.11 -15.06 12.32
N GLY A 288 -24.71 -13.95 12.92
CA GLY A 288 -25.50 -12.75 13.13
C GLY A 288 -24.64 -11.67 13.81
N GLY A 289 -25.24 -10.51 14.10
CA GLY A 289 -24.51 -9.33 14.57
C GLY A 289 -23.81 -8.60 13.42
N ASN A 290 -23.52 -7.32 13.62
CA ASN A 290 -22.87 -6.46 12.63
C ASN A 290 -21.49 -5.98 13.10
N THR A 291 -21.04 -6.39 14.28
CA THR A 291 -19.81 -5.92 14.91
C THR A 291 -19.08 -7.06 15.61
N LEU A 292 -17.79 -6.85 15.81
CA LEU A 292 -16.92 -7.70 16.61
C LEU A 292 -16.12 -6.82 17.57
N MET A 293 -15.66 -7.41 18.66
CA MET A 293 -14.71 -6.78 19.58
C MET A 293 -13.32 -7.38 19.37
N MET A 294 -12.40 -6.56 18.86
CA MET A 294 -11.04 -6.92 18.49
C MET A 294 -10.04 -6.12 19.33
N ASN A 295 -9.18 -6.79 20.11
CA ASN A 295 -8.30 -6.16 21.11
C ASN A 295 -9.04 -5.19 22.06
N GLY A 296 -10.33 -5.45 22.33
CA GLY A 296 -11.18 -4.55 23.11
C GLY A 296 -11.67 -3.30 22.36
N VAL A 297 -11.50 -3.24 21.04
CA VAL A 297 -11.98 -2.18 20.14
C VAL A 297 -13.12 -2.72 19.28
N MET A 298 -14.21 -1.97 19.15
CA MET A 298 -15.32 -2.38 18.29
C MET A 298 -15.00 -2.12 16.81
N VAL A 299 -15.21 -3.13 15.99
CA VAL A 299 -15.07 -3.09 14.53
C VAL A 299 -16.34 -3.63 13.87
N MET A 300 -16.57 -3.30 12.60
CA MET A 300 -17.71 -3.83 11.86
C MET A 300 -17.38 -5.22 11.32
N GLN A 301 -18.38 -6.10 11.29
CA GLN A 301 -18.29 -7.36 10.58
C GLN A 301 -18.56 -7.16 9.09
N LYS A 302 -18.04 -8.07 8.27
CA LYS A 302 -18.52 -8.29 6.90
C LYS A 302 -19.99 -8.73 6.87
#